data_AF-A0A6I2L749-F1
#
_entry.id   AF-A0A6I2L749-F1
#
_cell.length_a   1.000
_cell.length_b   1.000
_cell.length_c   1.000
_cell.angle_alpha   90.00
_cell.angle_beta   90.00
_cell.angle_gamma   90.00
#
_symmetry.space_group_name_H-M   'P 1'
#
loop_
_entity.id
_entity.type
_entity.pdbx_description
1 polymer ?
#
loop_
_entity_poly.entity_id
_entity_poly.type
_entity_poly.pdbx_seq_one_letter_code
_entity_poly.pdbx_strand_id
1 'polypeptide(L)'
;MNCLSSIGLTEVVANCDHLANLRFSKTLPFAFTEHGAIQAANVLASPQAIQMGVYVVRSFIRLREMFVADTLLAARLSELEAQLAAMAQRQDDHEGRTAQQFQQIFDTLRSLMAPPPPQGRKRPIGFVVQDK
;
A
#
# COMPACT_ATOMS: atom_id res chain seq x y z
N MET A 1 -30.77 7.10 30.09
CA MET A 1 -30.76 5.93 29.19
C MET A 1 -30.92 4.67 30.05
N ASN A 2 -32.15 4.26 30.32
CA ASN A 2 -32.48 2.97 30.95
C ASN A 2 -33.99 2.83 30.80
N CYS A 3 -34.47 2.02 29.84
CA CYS A 3 -35.88 1.65 29.74
C CYS A 3 -36.01 0.52 28.72
N LEU A 4 -35.66 -0.71 29.10
CA LEU A 4 -36.46 -1.89 28.78
C LEU A 4 -36.16 -2.91 29.88
N SER A 5 -37.08 -3.01 30.84
CA SER A 5 -37.07 -4.13 31.79
C SER A 5 -37.23 -5.44 31.00
N SER A 6 -36.64 -6.52 31.49
CA SER A 6 -36.69 -7.86 30.88
C SER A 6 -38.09 -8.35 30.51
N ILE A 7 -39.13 -7.78 31.14
CA ILE A 7 -40.55 -8.05 30.90
C ILE A 7 -41.04 -7.49 29.54
N GLY A 8 -40.54 -6.34 29.09
CA GLY A 8 -40.93 -5.75 27.81
C GLY A 8 -40.33 -6.47 26.60
N LEU A 9 -39.19 -7.14 26.80
CA LEU A 9 -38.55 -7.93 25.73
C LEU A 9 -39.41 -9.14 25.36
N THR A 10 -40.01 -9.81 26.34
CA THR A 10 -40.87 -10.98 26.12
C THR A 10 -42.15 -10.68 25.35
N GLU A 11 -42.71 -9.47 25.49
CA GLU A 11 -43.91 -9.05 24.76
C GLU A 11 -43.60 -8.73 23.28
N VAL A 12 -42.45 -8.11 22.99
CA VAL A 12 -42.05 -7.80 21.61
C VAL A 12 -41.45 -9.02 20.89
N VAL A 13 -40.89 -9.97 21.65
CA VAL A 13 -40.43 -11.29 21.17
C VAL A 13 -41.62 -12.24 20.88
N ALA A 14 -42.87 -11.82 21.17
CA ALA A 14 -44.08 -12.60 20.92
C ALA A 14 -44.45 -12.67 19.42
N ASN A 15 -43.60 -13.28 18.60
CA ASN A 15 -44.03 -14.13 17.48
C ASN A 15 -42.89 -14.97 16.86
N CYS A 16 -41.86 -15.33 17.64
CA CYS A 16 -40.72 -16.09 17.12
C CYS A 16 -40.65 -17.52 17.68
N ASP A 17 -41.67 -18.00 18.42
CA ASP A 17 -41.67 -19.33 19.04
C ASP A 17 -41.61 -20.46 18.00
N HIS A 18 -42.19 -20.26 16.82
CA HIS A 18 -42.07 -21.20 15.70
C HIS A 18 -40.63 -21.29 15.14
N LEU A 19 -39.79 -20.30 15.41
CA LEU A 19 -38.37 -20.28 15.01
C LEU A 19 -37.46 -20.88 16.09
N ALA A 20 -38.01 -21.52 17.13
CA ALA A 20 -37.22 -22.19 18.18
C ALA A 20 -36.22 -23.21 17.62
N ASN A 21 -36.57 -23.89 16.52
CA ASN A 21 -35.68 -24.84 15.82
C ASN A 21 -34.50 -24.15 15.12
N LEU A 22 -34.57 -22.84 14.89
CA LEU A 22 -33.48 -22.03 14.31
C LEU A 22 -32.58 -21.37 15.34
N ARG A 23 -32.95 -21.41 16.63
CA ARG A 23 -32.20 -20.81 17.75
C ARG A 23 -30.77 -21.35 17.89
N PHE A 24 -30.48 -22.50 17.28
CA PHE A 24 -29.15 -23.12 17.21
C PHE A 24 -28.83 -23.64 15.79
N SER A 25 -29.50 -23.12 14.76
CA SER A 25 -29.20 -23.51 13.39
C SER A 25 -27.79 -23.06 13.01
N LYS A 26 -27.02 -23.98 12.42
CA LYS A 26 -25.70 -23.65 11.84
C LYS A 26 -25.81 -22.66 10.68
N THR A 27 -27.00 -22.50 10.11
CA THR A 27 -27.28 -21.54 9.04
C THR A 27 -27.69 -20.21 9.66
N LEU A 28 -26.85 -19.19 9.52
CA LEU A 28 -27.21 -17.84 9.95
C LEU A 28 -28.41 -17.37 9.13
N PRO A 29 -29.48 -16.85 9.76
CA PRO A 29 -30.55 -16.23 9.01
C PRO A 29 -29.99 -14.99 8.32
N PHE A 30 -29.98 -14.98 6.99
CA PHE A 30 -29.61 -13.82 6.16
C PHE A 30 -30.57 -12.62 6.34
N ALA A 31 -31.55 -12.73 7.25
CA ALA A 31 -32.51 -11.71 7.65
C ALA A 31 -31.85 -10.41 8.18
N PHE A 32 -30.58 -10.45 8.60
CA PHE A 32 -29.83 -9.27 9.07
C PHE A 32 -28.80 -8.74 8.06
N THR A 33 -28.87 -9.18 6.80
CA THR A 33 -28.15 -8.54 5.69
C THR A 33 -28.98 -7.40 5.11
N GLU A 34 -28.39 -6.55 4.25
CA GLU A 34 -29.10 -5.45 3.56
C GLU A 34 -30.46 -5.92 3.00
N HIS A 35 -30.45 -7.02 2.25
CA HIS A 35 -31.63 -7.59 1.63
C HIS A 35 -32.61 -8.18 2.67
N GLY A 36 -32.10 -8.74 3.76
CA GLY A 36 -32.90 -9.25 4.87
C GLY A 36 -33.64 -8.14 5.62
N ALA A 37 -33.01 -7.00 5.85
CA ALA A 37 -33.63 -5.84 6.47
C ALA A 37 -34.75 -5.25 5.59
N ILE A 38 -34.54 -5.20 4.27
CA ILE A 38 -35.59 -4.81 3.30
C ILE A 38 -36.75 -5.82 3.34
N GLN A 39 -36.46 -7.12 3.31
CA GLN A 39 -37.48 -8.16 3.33
C GLN A 39 -38.31 -8.11 4.63
N ALA A 40 -37.67 -7.89 5.77
CA ALA A 40 -38.36 -7.70 7.05
C ALA A 40 -39.26 -6.45 7.03
N ALA A 41 -38.77 -5.33 6.49
CA ALA A 41 -39.56 -4.11 6.36
C ALA A 41 -40.80 -4.31 5.46
N ASN A 42 -40.64 -5.05 4.36
CA ASN A 42 -41.73 -5.37 3.44
C ASN A 42 -42.78 -6.29 4.07
N VAL A 43 -42.36 -7.29 4.85
CA VAL A 43 -43.28 -8.20 5.56
C VAL A 43 -44.07 -7.45 6.63
N LEU A 44 -43.44 -6.53 7.36
CA LEU A 44 -44.11 -5.75 8.41
C LEU A 44 -45.02 -4.65 7.83
N ALA A 45 -44.73 -4.14 6.64
CA ALA A 45 -45.53 -3.19 5.85
C ALA A 45 -45.97 -1.90 6.59
N SER A 46 -45.39 -1.60 7.76
CA SER A 46 -45.69 -0.38 8.50
C SER A 46 -44.84 0.80 8.00
N PRO A 47 -45.34 2.05 8.07
CA PRO A 47 -44.56 3.22 7.67
C PRO A 47 -43.20 3.32 8.38
N GLN A 48 -43.15 2.94 9.67
CA GLN A 48 -41.92 2.92 10.46
C GLN A 48 -40.95 1.83 9.99
N ALA A 49 -41.44 0.63 9.67
CA ALA A 49 -40.61 -0.47 9.19
C ALA A 49 -39.99 -0.16 7.83
N ILE A 50 -40.77 0.44 6.90
CA ILE A 50 -40.29 0.88 5.59
C ILE A 50 -39.18 1.93 5.74
N GLN A 51 -39.37 2.93 6.60
CA GLN A 51 -38.35 3.94 6.86
C GLN A 51 -37.06 3.32 7.41
N MET A 52 -37.16 2.41 8.38
CA MET A 52 -36.01 1.75 8.96
C MET A 52 -35.25 0.90 7.93
N GLY A 53 -35.98 0.17 7.06
CA GLY A 53 -35.38 -0.58 5.95
C GLY A 53 -34.53 0.31 5.03
N VAL A 54 -35.05 1.48 4.65
CA VAL A 54 -34.29 2.48 3.85
C VAL A 54 -33.05 2.98 4.57
N TYR A 55 -33.13 3.25 5.88
CA TYR A 55 -31.98 3.68 6.66
C TYR A 55 -30.87 2.62 6.68
N VAL A 56 -31.21 1.36 6.93
CA VAL A 56 -30.23 0.26 6.95
C VAL A 56 -29.50 0.17 5.61
N VAL A 57 -30.24 0.14 4.49
CA VAL A 57 -29.65 0.06 3.16
C VAL A 57 -28.71 1.23 2.88
N ARG A 58 -29.11 2.46 3.21
CA ARG A 58 -28.25 3.64 3.04
C ARG A 58 -26.94 3.51 3.83
N SER A 59 -27.00 3.02 5.07
CA SER A 59 -25.80 2.79 5.87
C SER A 59 -24.86 1.77 5.22
N PHE A 60 -25.39 0.65 4.71
CA PHE A 60 -24.59 -0.37 4.02
C PHE A 60 -23.97 0.14 2.72
N ILE A 61 -24.70 0.93 1.93
CA ILE A 61 -24.15 1.58 0.73
C ILE A 61 -22.96 2.48 1.09
N ARG A 62 -23.09 3.32 2.14
CA ARG A 62 -22.00 4.19 2.60
C ARG A 62 -20.77 3.42 3.06
N LEU A 63 -20.96 2.31 3.77
CA LEU A 63 -19.86 1.43 4.17
C LEU A 63 -19.16 0.84 2.96
N ARG A 64 -19.91 0.37 1.96
CA ARG A 64 -19.35 -0.18 0.72
C ARG A 64 -18.58 0.86 -0.08
N GLU A 65 -19.11 2.09 -0.20
CA GLU A 65 -18.40 3.21 -0.83
C GLU A 65 -17.06 3.48 -0.16
N MET A 66 -17.02 3.46 1.17
CA MET A 66 -15.79 3.66 1.96
C MET A 66 -14.76 2.55 1.72
N PHE A 67 -15.18 1.28 1.72
CA PHE A 67 -14.28 0.17 1.42
C PHE A 67 -13.74 0.20 0.00
N VAL A 68 -14.57 0.56 -0.99
CA VAL A 68 -14.11 0.68 -2.39
C VAL A 68 -13.10 1.83 -2.54
N ALA A 69 -13.34 2.97 -1.88
CA ALA A 69 -12.40 4.09 -1.89
C ALA A 69 -11.03 3.70 -1.33
N ASP A 70 -10.99 2.87 -0.29
CA ASP A 70 -9.75 2.35 0.30
C ASP A 70 -8.97 1.48 -0.70
N THR A 71 -9.64 0.62 -1.47
CA THR A 71 -8.95 -0.21 -2.47
C THR A 71 -8.33 0.59 -3.62
N LEU A 72 -9.02 1.64 -4.09
CA LEU A 72 -8.50 2.53 -5.12
C LEU A 72 -7.31 3.33 -4.60
N LEU A 73 -7.39 3.82 -3.36
CA LEU A 73 -6.29 4.53 -2.71
C LEU A 73 -5.07 3.62 -2.52
N ALA A 74 -5.28 2.38 -2.04
CA ALA A 74 -4.22 1.39 -1.88
C ALA A 74 -3.53 1.08 -3.23
N ALA A 75 -4.30 0.94 -4.31
CA ALA A 75 -3.75 0.74 -5.64
C ALA A 75 -2.88 1.94 -6.09
N ARG A 76 -3.36 3.17 -5.88
CA ARG A 76 -2.60 4.39 -6.19
C ARG A 76 -1.33 4.52 -5.36
N LEU A 77 -1.37 4.15 -4.08
CA LEU A 77 -0.18 4.13 -3.23
C LEU A 77 0.83 3.12 -3.76
N SER A 78 0.40 1.90 -4.09
CA SER A 78 1.31 0.86 -4.62
C SER A 78 1.96 1.29 -5.96
N GLU A 79 1.22 2.02 -6.81
CA GLU A 79 1.75 2.58 -8.05
C GLU A 79 2.84 3.62 -7.76
N LEU A 80 2.60 4.54 -6.82
CA LEU A 80 3.57 5.56 -6.43
C LEU A 80 4.81 4.96 -5.77
N GLU A 81 4.64 3.96 -4.90
CA GLU A 81 5.75 3.24 -4.28
C GLU A 81 6.65 2.57 -5.33
N ALA A 82 6.06 1.93 -6.35
CA ALA A 82 6.81 1.32 -7.44
C ALA A 82 7.59 2.38 -8.27
N GLN A 83 6.98 3.54 -8.53
CA GLN A 83 7.66 4.64 -9.22
C GLN A 83 8.83 5.20 -8.40
N LEU A 84 8.65 5.38 -7.09
CA LEU A 84 9.72 5.82 -6.18
C LEU A 84 10.87 4.82 -6.13
N ALA A 85 10.59 3.52 -6.02
CA ALA A 85 11.61 2.48 -6.04
C ALA A 85 12.41 2.50 -7.36
N ALA A 86 11.74 2.64 -8.50
CA ALA A 86 12.40 2.74 -9.80
C ALA A 86 13.26 4.01 -9.94
N MET A 87 12.81 5.14 -9.36
CA MET A 87 13.61 6.37 -9.36
C MET A 87 14.84 6.26 -8.45
N ALA A 88 14.70 5.65 -7.28
CA ALA A 88 15.83 5.41 -6.37
C ALA A 88 16.91 4.54 -7.04
N GLN A 89 16.52 3.46 -7.71
CA GLN A 89 17.45 2.62 -8.48
C GLN A 89 18.19 3.42 -9.56
N ARG A 90 17.48 4.27 -10.31
CA ARG A 90 18.11 5.12 -11.34
C ARG A 90 19.09 6.12 -10.74
N GLN A 91 18.81 6.63 -9.54
CA GLN A 91 19.73 7.52 -8.83
C GLN A 91 21.00 6.77 -8.41
N ASP A 92 20.88 5.59 -7.80
CA ASP A 92 22.03 4.75 -7.43
C ASP A 92 22.91 4.42 -8.66
N ASP A 93 22.27 4.04 -9.77
CA ASP A 93 22.97 3.78 -11.04
C ASP A 93 23.65 5.03 -11.61
N HIS A 94 23.04 6.20 -11.45
CA HIS A 94 23.61 7.47 -11.91
C HIS A 94 24.80 7.89 -11.04
N GLU A 95 24.68 7.78 -9.71
CA GLU A 95 25.76 8.06 -8.76
C GLU A 95 26.94 7.12 -9.01
N GLY A 96 26.68 5.82 -9.19
CA GLY A 96 27.71 4.83 -9.51
C GLY A 96 28.45 5.14 -10.82
N ARG A 97 27.71 5.45 -11.89
CA ARG A 97 28.30 5.85 -13.18
C ARG A 97 29.11 7.14 -13.07
N THR A 98 28.60 8.13 -12.33
CA THR A 98 29.26 9.42 -12.13
C THR A 98 30.58 9.22 -11.38
N ALA A 99 30.57 8.43 -10.31
CA ALA A 99 31.78 8.08 -9.56
C ALA A 99 32.82 7.40 -10.46
N GLN A 100 32.41 6.45 -11.32
CA GLN A 100 33.30 5.78 -12.27
C GLN A 100 33.90 6.77 -13.29
N GLN A 101 33.09 7.67 -13.85
CA GLN A 101 33.57 8.69 -14.79
C GLN A 101 34.61 9.61 -14.16
N PHE A 102 34.38 10.06 -12.92
CA PHE A 102 35.36 10.88 -12.20
C PHE A 102 36.67 10.13 -11.94
N GLN A 103 36.61 8.85 -11.55
CA GLN A 103 37.83 8.03 -11.38
C GLN A 103 38.64 7.94 -12.68
N GLN A 104 37.97 7.68 -13.81
CA GLN A 104 38.63 7.62 -15.12
C GLN A 104 39.30 8.95 -15.50
N ILE A 105 38.64 10.09 -15.25
CA ILE A 105 39.22 11.41 -15.48
C ILE A 105 40.46 11.60 -14.62
N PHE A 106 40.39 11.28 -13.32
CA PHE A 106 41.51 11.40 -12.40
C PHE A 106 42.70 10.53 -12.80
N ASP A 107 42.46 9.28 -13.20
CA ASP A 107 43.52 8.37 -13.64
C ASP A 107 44.19 8.86 -14.92
N THR A 108 43.40 9.40 -15.86
CA THR A 108 43.92 10.00 -17.09
C THR A 108 44.81 11.21 -16.78
N LEU A 109 44.36 12.12 -15.91
CA LEU A 109 45.15 13.28 -15.48
C LEU A 109 46.45 12.84 -14.78
N ARG A 110 46.40 11.81 -13.91
CA ARG A 110 47.58 11.27 -13.23
C ARG A 110 48.58 10.67 -14.22
N SER A 111 48.11 9.95 -15.23
CA SER A 111 48.95 9.38 -16.29
C SER A 111 49.69 10.47 -17.09
N LEU A 112 49.00 11.56 -17.44
CA LEU A 112 49.61 12.69 -18.16
C LEU A 112 50.66 13.45 -17.32
N MET A 113 50.50 13.46 -16.00
CA MET A 113 51.47 14.06 -15.06
C MET A 113 52.62 13.11 -14.68
N ALA A 114 52.57 11.84 -15.08
CA ALA A 114 53.60 10.88 -14.74
C ALA A 114 54.91 11.27 -15.47
N PRO A 115 56.04 11.39 -14.74
CA PRO A 115 57.31 11.72 -15.37
C PRO A 115 57.69 10.63 -16.39
N PRO A 116 58.32 11.00 -17.52
CA PRO A 116 58.69 10.03 -18.54
C PRO A 116 59.57 8.92 -17.92
N PRO A 117 59.38 7.65 -18.31
CA PRO A 117 60.13 6.54 -17.75
C PRO A 117 61.63 6.82 -17.92
N PRO A 118 62.48 6.46 -16.94
CA PRO A 118 63.90 6.69 -17.02
C PRO A 118 64.45 5.99 -18.28
N GLN A 119 64.67 6.78 -19.33
CA GLN A 119 65.34 6.32 -20.54
C GLN A 119 66.76 5.92 -20.14
N GLY A 120 67.18 4.75 -20.61
CA GLY A 120 68.36 4.00 -20.13
C GLY A 120 69.67 4.78 -20.03
N ARG A 121 70.68 4.12 -19.43
CA ARG A 121 72.04 4.59 -19.09
C ARG A 121 72.36 5.98 -19.66
N LYS A 122 72.16 7.00 -18.83
CA LYS A 122 72.49 8.41 -19.13
C LYS A 122 73.90 8.46 -19.71
N ARG A 123 74.02 8.78 -21.00
CA ARG A 123 75.31 9.14 -21.57
C ARG A 123 75.78 10.39 -20.80
N PRO A 124 77.00 10.40 -20.23
CA PRO A 124 77.51 11.59 -19.59
C PRO A 124 77.46 12.74 -20.59
N ILE A 125 76.75 13.81 -20.23
CA ILE A 125 76.67 15.03 -21.05
C ILE A 125 77.80 15.94 -20.56
N GLY A 126 78.85 16.05 -21.37
CA GLY A 126 80.06 16.81 -21.06
C GLY A 126 81.28 16.26 -21.81
N PHE A 127 82.41 16.99 -21.77
CA PHE A 127 83.68 16.50 -22.29
C PHE A 127 84.21 15.38 -21.39
N VAL A 128 83.97 14.14 -21.80
CA VAL A 128 84.57 12.98 -21.14
C VAL A 128 86.00 12.88 -21.65
N VAL A 129 86.96 13.25 -20.82
CA VAL A 129 88.37 12.93 -21.07
C VAL A 129 88.49 11.43 -20.84
N GLN A 130 88.68 10.65 -21.92
CA GLN A 130 89.10 9.26 -21.77
C GLN A 130 90.60 9.28 -21.47
N ASP A 131 90.94 9.04 -20.20
CA ASP A 131 92.31 8.74 -19.82
C ASP A 131 92.75 7.41 -20.46
N LYS A 132 93.98 7.41 -20.98
CA LYS A 132 94.65 6.30 -21.65
C LYS A 132 94.92 5.11 -20.73
#